data_AF-A0A9R0XLI1-F1
#
_entry.id   AF-A0A9R0XLI1-F1
#
_cell.length_a   1.000
_cell.length_b   1.000
_cell.length_c   1.000
_cell.angle_alpha   90.00
_cell.angle_beta   90.00
_cell.angle_gamma   90.00
#
_symmetry.space_group_name_H-M   'P 1'
#
loop_
_entity.id
_entity.type
_entity.pdbx_description
1 polymer ?
#
loop_
_entity_poly.entity_id
_entity_poly.type
_entity_poly.pdbx_seq_one_letter_code
_entity_poly.pdbx_strand_id
1 'polypeptide(L)'
;MQISNIASIWFISLFISIFATGILEMRWSGVGIDEWWRNEQFWVIGGISAHLFAVFQGLLKVLAGIDTSFTVTSKASDEDNDFAELYMFKWTTLLIPPTTILIINLVGVVAGTSYAINSGYQSWGPLFGKLFFAFWVIIHLYPFLKGLMGRQNRTPTIVVVWAILLASIFSLLWVRIDPFTTRVTGPDIQMCGINC
;
A
#
# COMPACT_ATOMS: atom_id res chain seq x y z
N MET A 1 -2.91 -1.17 -23.98
CA MET A 1 -1.49 -1.54 -23.76
C MET A 1 -1.41 -3.06 -23.85
N GLN A 2 -1.09 -3.61 -25.02
CA GLN A 2 -0.92 -5.05 -25.19
C GLN A 2 0.42 -5.46 -24.57
N ILE A 3 0.41 -6.31 -23.55
CA ILE A 3 1.64 -6.91 -23.04
C ILE A 3 2.14 -7.87 -24.12
N SER A 4 3.35 -7.65 -24.63
CA SER A 4 3.93 -8.55 -25.61
C SER A 4 4.18 -9.92 -24.98
N ASN A 5 4.08 -11.00 -25.75
CA ASN A 5 4.31 -12.37 -25.25
C ASN A 5 5.65 -12.50 -24.49
N ILE A 6 6.68 -11.75 -24.93
CA ILE A 6 7.99 -11.70 -24.29
C ILE A 6 7.91 -11.02 -22.91
N ALA A 7 7.23 -9.88 -22.77
CA ALA A 7 7.07 -9.20 -21.49
C ALA A 7 6.32 -10.06 -20.47
N SER A 8 5.28 -10.79 -20.92
CA SER A 8 4.55 -11.74 -20.06
C SER A 8 5.44 -12.87 -19.56
N ILE A 9 6.32 -13.43 -20.42
CA ILE A 9 7.25 -14.49 -20.03
C ILE A 9 8.24 -14.00 -18.97
N TRP A 10 8.83 -12.81 -19.16
CA TRP A 10 9.74 -12.22 -18.16
C TRP A 10 9.05 -11.98 -16.83
N PHE A 11 7.83 -11.44 -16.87
CA PHE A 11 7.04 -11.21 -15.66
C PHE A 11 6.77 -12.51 -14.90
N ILE A 12 6.27 -13.55 -15.59
CA ILE A 12 5.99 -14.85 -14.98
C ILE A 12 7.27 -15.50 -14.43
N SER A 13 8.36 -15.48 -15.19
CA SER A 13 9.66 -16.01 -14.78
C SER A 13 10.16 -15.36 -13.50
N LEU A 14 10.05 -14.04 -13.40
CA LEU A 14 10.42 -13.28 -12.21
C LEU A 14 9.61 -13.73 -10.99
N PHE A 15 8.28 -13.80 -11.10
CA PHE A 15 7.44 -14.25 -9.98
C PHE A 15 7.78 -15.68 -9.54
N ILE A 16 7.96 -16.60 -10.50
CA ILE A 16 8.38 -17.98 -10.20
C ILE A 16 9.72 -17.98 -9.46
N SER A 17 10.69 -17.17 -9.89
CA SER A 17 12.00 -17.11 -9.25
C SER A 17 11.95 -16.56 -7.82
N ILE A 18 11.08 -15.58 -7.55
CA ILE A 18 10.88 -15.03 -6.20
C ILE A 18 10.26 -16.10 -5.29
N PHE A 19 9.18 -16.75 -5.73
CA PHE A 19 8.54 -17.80 -4.93
C PHE A 19 9.46 -19.00 -4.70
N ALA A 20 10.19 -19.44 -5.73
CA ALA A 20 11.13 -20.54 -5.60
C ALA A 20 12.25 -20.22 -4.60
N THR A 21 12.80 -19.01 -4.66
CA THR A 21 13.82 -18.55 -3.71
C THR A 21 13.27 -18.48 -2.29
N GLY A 22 12.07 -17.91 -2.09
CA GLY A 22 11.45 -17.84 -0.76
C GLY A 22 11.19 -19.22 -0.17
N ILE A 23 10.73 -20.18 -0.97
CA ILE A 23 10.54 -21.58 -0.53
C ILE A 23 11.88 -22.22 -0.15
N LEU A 24 12.92 -22.03 -0.97
CA LEU A 24 14.24 -22.59 -0.70
C LEU A 24 14.86 -22.01 0.58
N GLU A 25 14.72 -20.70 0.79
CA GLU A 25 15.17 -20.00 2.00
C GLU A 25 14.47 -20.53 3.25
N MET A 26 13.14 -20.66 3.22
CA MET A 26 12.38 -21.24 4.34
C MET A 26 12.83 -22.69 4.63
N ARG A 27 13.08 -23.49 3.59
CA ARG A 27 13.51 -24.89 3.73
C ARG A 27 14.91 -25.03 4.33
N TRP A 28 15.86 -24.16 3.97
CA TRP A 28 17.22 -24.19 4.50
C TRP A 28 17.36 -23.53 5.86
N SER A 29 16.64 -22.44 6.12
CA SER A 29 16.66 -21.75 7.41
C SER A 29 15.91 -22.49 8.51
N GLY A 30 14.98 -23.38 8.15
CA GLY A 30 14.09 -24.06 9.10
C GLY A 30 13.04 -23.12 9.71
N VAL A 31 12.89 -21.91 9.17
CA VAL A 31 11.93 -20.91 9.64
C VAL A 31 10.52 -21.27 9.15
N GLY A 32 9.54 -21.18 10.05
CA GLY A 32 8.13 -21.41 9.71
C GLY A 32 7.57 -20.31 8.81
N ILE A 33 6.57 -20.64 7.99
CA ILE A 33 5.97 -19.69 7.03
C ILE A 33 5.39 -18.44 7.69
N ASP A 34 4.81 -18.57 8.89
CA ASP A 34 4.25 -17.44 9.64
C ASP A 34 5.33 -16.44 10.09
N GLU A 35 6.49 -16.96 10.47
CA GLU A 35 7.62 -16.13 10.89
C GLU A 35 8.29 -15.45 9.70
N TRP A 36 8.50 -16.20 8.61
CA TRP A 36 9.00 -15.65 7.34
C TRP A 36 8.08 -14.54 6.83
N TRP A 37 6.77 -14.77 6.82
CA TRP A 37 5.78 -13.79 6.39
C TRP A 37 5.79 -12.54 7.27
N ARG A 38 5.83 -12.70 8.61
CA ARG A 38 5.95 -11.55 9.52
C ARG A 38 7.24 -10.77 9.29
N ASN A 39 8.35 -11.45 9.02
CA ASN A 39 9.62 -10.81 8.69
C ASN A 39 9.51 -9.96 7.42
N GLU A 40 8.91 -10.49 6.35
CA GLU A 40 8.65 -9.74 5.12
C GLU A 40 7.77 -8.50 5.38
N GLN A 41 6.70 -8.63 6.16
CA GLN A 41 5.87 -7.49 6.55
C GLN A 41 6.68 -6.41 7.27
N PHE A 42 7.52 -6.79 8.25
CA PHE A 42 8.37 -5.84 8.97
C PHE A 42 9.44 -5.22 8.07
N TRP A 43 9.99 -5.98 7.13
CA TRP A 43 10.96 -5.48 6.17
C TRP A 43 10.34 -4.39 5.29
N VAL A 44 9.14 -4.64 4.73
CA VAL A 44 8.41 -3.65 3.93
C VAL A 44 8.09 -2.39 4.76
N ILE A 45 7.53 -2.56 5.96
CA ILE A 45 7.14 -1.45 6.84
C ILE A 45 8.38 -0.62 7.24
N GLY A 46 9.48 -1.29 7.63
CA GLY A 46 10.74 -0.64 7.98
C GLY A 46 11.36 0.11 6.80
N GLY A 47 11.29 -0.48 5.61
CA GLY A 47 11.74 0.11 4.35
C GLY A 47 11.06 1.44 4.03
N ILE A 48 9.73 1.49 4.10
CA ILE A 48 8.96 2.70 3.75
C ILE A 48 8.95 3.77 4.86
N SER A 49 9.37 3.43 6.08
CA SER A 49 9.36 4.35 7.23
C SER A 49 10.78 4.65 7.72
N ALA A 50 11.31 3.84 8.62
CA ALA A 50 12.57 4.07 9.31
C ALA A 50 13.77 4.18 8.37
N HIS A 51 13.86 3.31 7.37
CA HIS A 51 14.96 3.34 6.40
C HIS A 51 14.89 4.59 5.54
N LEU A 52 13.70 4.95 5.05
CA LEU A 52 13.49 6.18 4.28
C LEU A 52 13.91 7.42 5.09
N PHE A 53 13.51 7.49 6.36
CA PHE A 53 13.89 8.57 7.25
C PHE A 53 15.40 8.62 7.49
N ALA A 54 16.04 7.46 7.71
CA ALA A 54 17.49 7.37 7.88
C ALA A 54 18.26 7.87 6.64
N VAL A 55 17.78 7.56 5.44
CA VAL A 55 18.36 8.07 4.18
C VAL A 55 18.26 9.60 4.11
N PHE A 56 17.09 10.17 4.41
CA PHE A 56 16.92 11.64 4.44
C PHE A 56 17.84 12.31 5.46
N GLN A 57 17.95 11.74 6.66
CA GLN A 57 18.85 12.26 7.68
C GLN A 57 20.33 12.18 7.24
N GLY A 58 20.75 11.06 6.66
CA GLY A 58 22.10 10.90 6.12
C GLY A 58 22.41 11.92 5.03
N LEU A 59 21.46 12.15 4.11
CA LEU A 59 21.61 13.12 3.04
C LEU A 59 21.71 14.56 3.57
N LEU A 60 20.86 14.94 4.53
CA LEU A 60 20.90 16.26 5.17
C LEU A 60 22.23 16.48 5.91
N LYS A 61 22.75 15.45 6.58
CA LYS A 61 24.05 15.52 7.25
C LYS A 61 25.19 15.75 6.25
N VAL A 62 25.21 15.01 5.14
CA VAL A 62 26.27 15.13 4.12
C VAL A 62 26.18 16.45 3.35
N LEU A 63 24.98 16.92 2.99
CA LEU A 63 24.80 18.09 2.15
C LEU A 63 24.73 19.41 2.91
N ALA A 64 24.13 19.43 4.10
CA ALA A 64 23.88 20.66 4.86
C ALA A 64 24.81 20.82 6.08
N GLY A 65 25.65 19.82 6.40
CA GLY A 65 26.54 19.86 7.55
C GLY A 65 25.82 19.95 8.90
N ILE A 66 24.51 19.68 8.93
CA ILE A 66 23.71 19.69 10.15
C ILE A 66 24.00 18.37 10.89
N ASP A 67 24.48 18.45 12.13
CA ASP A 67 24.60 17.30 13.00
C ASP A 67 23.21 16.78 13.38
N THR A 68 22.70 15.86 12.57
CA THR A 68 21.48 15.11 12.90
C THR A 68 21.84 14.13 14.01
N SER A 69 21.55 14.48 15.26
CA SER A 69 21.75 13.58 16.40
C SER A 69 20.77 12.40 16.32
N PHE A 70 21.25 11.28 15.80
CA PHE A 70 20.72 9.99 16.19
C PHE A 70 21.29 9.68 17.58
N THR A 71 20.76 10.35 18.61
CA THR A 71 21.02 9.92 19.99
C THR A 71 20.42 8.54 20.13
N VAL A 72 21.27 7.52 19.99
CA VAL A 72 21.02 6.18 20.49
C VAL A 72 20.92 6.36 22.00
N THR A 73 19.72 6.49 22.53
CA THR A 73 19.50 6.61 23.98
C THR A 73 20.06 5.35 24.63
N SER A 74 21.23 5.49 25.25
CA SER A 74 21.61 4.65 26.37
C SER A 74 20.47 4.76 27.40
N LYS A 75 20.13 3.63 28.01
CA LYS A 75 19.33 3.63 29.23
C LYS A 75 20.06 4.48 30.27
N ALA A 76 19.69 5.74 30.42
CA ALA A 76 20.06 6.56 31.56
C ALA A 76 18.83 7.43 31.90
N SER A 77 18.45 7.27 33.16
CA SER A 77 17.36 7.88 33.89
C SER A 77 17.38 9.40 33.90
N ASP A 78 16.16 9.96 33.99
CA ASP A 78 15.78 11.27 34.53
C ASP A 78 15.88 12.51 33.60
N GLU A 79 14.76 12.84 32.92
CA GLU A 79 14.02 14.13 32.94
C GLU A 79 12.89 14.11 31.87
N ASP A 80 11.64 13.91 32.35
CA ASP A 80 10.49 13.34 31.62
C ASP A 80 9.54 14.37 30.94
N ASN A 81 10.02 15.28 30.08
CA ASN A 81 9.07 16.02 29.22
C ASN A 81 9.56 16.27 27.79
N ASP A 82 10.81 16.72 27.63
CA ASP A 82 11.35 17.06 26.30
C ASP A 82 11.65 15.81 25.45
N PHE A 83 12.13 14.74 26.10
CA PHE A 83 12.35 13.45 25.43
C PHE A 83 11.03 12.74 25.09
N ALA A 84 9.98 12.95 25.89
CA ALA A 84 8.65 12.41 25.61
C ALA A 84 8.06 13.08 24.36
N GLU A 85 8.16 14.40 24.22
CA GLU A 85 7.70 15.12 23.04
C GLU A 85 8.50 14.74 21.79
N LEU A 86 9.83 14.63 21.90
CA LEU A 86 10.68 14.20 20.78
C LEU A 86 10.41 12.75 20.36
N TYR A 87 10.20 11.85 21.32
CA TYR A 87 9.82 10.45 21.05
C TYR A 87 8.44 10.36 20.40
N MET A 88 7.48 11.17 20.86
CA MET A 88 6.15 11.28 20.28
C MET A 88 6.21 11.82 18.84
N PHE A 89 6.99 12.88 18.59
CA PHE A 89 7.16 13.45 17.25
C PHE A 89 7.87 12.49 16.28
N LYS A 90 8.90 11.78 16.74
CA LYS A 90 9.57 10.73 15.95
C LYS A 90 8.60 9.60 15.61
N TRP A 91 7.82 9.15 16.60
CA TRP A 91 6.81 8.13 16.39
C TRP A 91 5.75 8.60 15.38
N THR A 92 5.15 9.78 15.55
CA THR A 92 4.13 10.29 14.61
C THR A 92 4.67 10.42 13.20
N THR A 93 5.90 10.94 13.03
CA THR A 93 6.51 11.14 11.72
C THR A 93 6.80 9.82 10.99
N LEU A 94 7.25 8.79 11.72
CA LEU A 94 7.49 7.45 11.16
C LEU A 94 6.21 6.75 10.69
N LEU A 95 5.05 7.11 11.25
CA LEU A 95 3.76 6.55 10.84
C LEU A 95 3.19 7.21 9.58
N ILE A 96 3.63 8.42 9.21
CA ILE A 96 3.06 9.18 8.08
C ILE A 96 3.23 8.41 6.74
N PRO A 97 4.41 7.91 6.36
CA PRO A 97 4.55 7.23 5.07
C PRO A 97 3.71 5.93 4.96
N PRO A 98 3.75 5.00 5.94
CA PRO A 98 2.92 3.79 5.89
C PRO A 98 1.42 4.09 5.87
N THR A 99 0.93 5.04 6.68
CA THR A 99 -0.49 5.43 6.69
C THR A 99 -0.92 6.04 5.37
N THR A 100 -0.10 6.92 4.79
CA THR A 100 -0.38 7.57 3.51
C THR A 100 -0.47 6.55 2.37
N ILE A 101 0.50 5.62 2.29
CA ILE A 101 0.50 4.55 1.28
C ILE A 101 -0.73 3.67 1.44
N LEU A 102 -1.11 3.32 2.67
CA LEU A 102 -2.30 2.52 2.94
C LEU A 102 -3.58 3.22 2.47
N ILE A 103 -3.76 4.50 2.83
CA ILE A 103 -4.95 5.28 2.47
C ILE A 103 -5.07 5.41 0.95
N ILE A 104 -3.96 5.75 0.26
CA ILE A 104 -3.97 5.89 -1.21
C ILE A 104 -4.33 4.58 -1.89
N ASN A 105 -3.80 3.44 -1.42
CA ASN A 105 -4.14 2.13 -1.98
C ASN A 105 -5.61 1.76 -1.75
N LEU A 106 -6.15 2.03 -0.55
CA LEU A 106 -7.57 1.79 -0.25
C LEU A 106 -8.50 2.65 -1.13
N VAL A 107 -8.19 3.94 -1.27
CA VAL A 107 -8.94 4.85 -2.17
C VAL A 107 -8.84 4.37 -3.61
N GLY A 108 -7.65 3.96 -4.07
CA GLY A 108 -7.44 3.43 -5.41
C GLY A 108 -8.25 2.17 -5.70
N VAL A 109 -8.36 1.24 -4.74
CA VAL A 109 -9.20 0.04 -4.85
C VAL A 109 -10.67 0.43 -5.01
N VAL A 110 -11.19 1.31 -4.14
CA VAL A 110 -12.60 1.73 -4.19
C VAL A 110 -12.93 2.49 -5.47
N ALA A 111 -12.12 3.49 -5.83
CA ALA A 111 -12.31 4.31 -7.02
C ALA A 111 -12.16 3.49 -8.31
N GLY A 112 -11.11 2.67 -8.40
CA GLY A 112 -10.85 1.81 -9.55
C GLY A 112 -11.96 0.78 -9.79
N THR A 113 -12.46 0.17 -8.72
CA THR A 113 -13.60 -0.77 -8.79
C THR A 113 -14.88 -0.05 -9.20
N SER A 114 -15.14 1.12 -8.62
CA SER A 114 -16.30 1.95 -8.97
C SER A 114 -16.30 2.35 -10.45
N TYR A 115 -15.12 2.69 -10.98
CA TYR A 115 -14.94 2.99 -12.39
C TYR A 115 -15.21 1.78 -13.28
N ALA A 116 -14.67 0.61 -12.94
CA ALA A 116 -14.84 -0.60 -13.76
C ALA A 116 -16.28 -1.13 -13.78
N ILE A 117 -17.00 -1.01 -12.66
CA ILE A 117 -18.44 -1.33 -12.59
C ILE A 117 -19.23 -0.44 -13.56
N ASN A 118 -18.90 0.85 -13.64
CA ASN A 118 -19.61 1.81 -14.49
C ASN A 118 -19.15 1.80 -15.96
N SER A 119 -18.00 1.20 -16.28
CA SER A 119 -17.37 1.27 -17.62
C SER A 119 -17.44 -0.04 -18.43
N GLY A 120 -18.10 -1.09 -17.91
CA GLY A 120 -18.26 -2.37 -18.61
C GLY A 120 -17.05 -3.31 -18.56
N TYR A 121 -17.21 -4.52 -19.10
CA TYR A 121 -16.31 -5.66 -18.90
C TYR A 121 -14.87 -5.44 -19.37
N GLN A 122 -14.65 -4.64 -20.41
CA GLN A 122 -13.31 -4.38 -20.98
C GLN A 122 -12.36 -3.69 -19.99
N SER A 123 -12.89 -2.99 -18.99
CA SER A 123 -12.10 -2.29 -17.96
C SER A 123 -11.54 -3.22 -16.87
N TRP A 124 -12.06 -4.44 -16.73
CA TRP A 124 -11.71 -5.37 -15.66
C TRP A 124 -10.33 -6.00 -15.85
N GLY A 125 -9.93 -6.29 -17.09
CA GLY A 125 -8.63 -6.88 -17.40
C GLY A 125 -7.46 -6.03 -16.88
N PRO A 126 -7.36 -4.75 -17.27
CA PRO A 126 -6.34 -3.84 -16.74
C PRO A 126 -6.47 -3.57 -15.23
N LEU A 127 -7.69 -3.61 -14.69
CA LEU A 127 -7.94 -3.39 -13.26
C LEU A 127 -7.40 -4.54 -12.40
N PHE A 128 -7.48 -5.79 -12.86
CA PHE A 128 -7.03 -6.96 -12.10
C PHE A 128 -5.59 -6.85 -11.62
N GLY A 129 -4.66 -6.49 -12.52
CA GLY A 129 -3.26 -6.30 -12.15
C GLY A 129 -3.06 -5.18 -11.13
N LYS A 130 -3.79 -4.06 -11.27
CA LYS A 130 -3.74 -2.94 -10.32
C LYS A 130 -4.25 -3.35 -8.94
N LEU A 131 -5.36 -4.08 -8.88
CA LEU A 131 -5.92 -4.59 -7.63
C LEU A 131 -4.98 -5.59 -6.96
N PHE A 132 -4.35 -6.49 -7.73
CA PHE A 132 -3.39 -7.46 -7.19
C PHE A 132 -2.26 -6.76 -6.43
N PHE A 133 -1.62 -5.76 -7.05
CA PHE A 133 -0.55 -5.02 -6.38
C PHE A 133 -1.05 -4.17 -5.20
N ALA A 134 -2.22 -3.54 -5.32
CA ALA A 134 -2.79 -2.77 -4.23
C ALA A 134 -3.10 -3.66 -3.01
N PHE A 135 -3.68 -4.84 -3.23
CA PHE A 135 -3.92 -5.82 -2.16
C PHE A 135 -2.62 -6.37 -1.59
N TRP A 136 -1.61 -6.66 -2.41
CA TRP A 136 -0.30 -7.08 -1.94
C TRP A 136 0.30 -6.06 -0.95
N VAL A 137 0.22 -4.76 -1.27
CA VAL A 137 0.67 -3.68 -0.37
C VAL A 137 -0.17 -3.65 0.92
N ILE A 138 -1.49 -3.70 0.82
CA ILE A 138 -2.40 -3.65 1.98
C ILE A 138 -2.16 -4.85 2.92
N ILE A 139 -1.96 -6.05 2.39
CA ILE A 139 -1.69 -7.26 3.18
C ILE A 139 -0.33 -7.12 3.90
N HIS A 140 0.70 -6.57 3.27
CA HIS A 140 1.99 -6.32 3.95
C HIS A 140 1.87 -5.28 5.07
N LEU A 141 0.99 -4.29 4.92
CA LEU A 141 0.71 -3.24 5.90
C LEU A 141 -0.31 -3.66 6.98
N TYR A 142 -0.91 -4.85 6.91
CA TYR A 142 -1.90 -5.31 7.88
C TYR A 142 -1.43 -5.29 9.35
N PRO A 143 -0.24 -5.79 9.74
CA PRO A 143 0.22 -5.71 11.14
C PRO A 143 0.40 -4.27 11.61
N PHE A 144 0.78 -3.35 10.71
CA PHE A 144 0.85 -1.92 11.00
C PHE A 144 -0.54 -1.34 11.30
N LEU A 145 -1.53 -1.66 10.46
CA LEU A 145 -2.92 -1.26 10.68
C LEU A 145 -3.45 -1.80 12.02
N LYS A 146 -3.19 -3.08 12.31
CA LYS A 146 -3.55 -3.71 13.58
C LYS A 146 -2.89 -3.00 14.77
N GLY A 147 -1.62 -2.58 14.64
CA GLY A 147 -0.92 -1.81 15.66
C GLY A 147 -1.53 -0.44 15.91
N LEU A 148 -1.92 0.29 14.84
CA LEU A 148 -2.58 1.59 14.95
C LEU A 148 -3.97 1.48 15.60
N MET A 149 -4.76 0.50 15.16
CA MET A 149 -6.11 0.25 15.70
C MET A 149 -6.07 -0.27 17.14
N GLY A 150 -5.06 -1.07 17.52
CA GLY A 150 -4.90 -1.56 18.90
C GLY A 150 -4.58 -0.45 19.91
N ARG A 151 -3.86 0.60 19.48
CA ARG A 151 -3.63 1.80 20.29
C ARG A 151 -4.90 2.67 20.36
N GLN A 152 -5.64 2.72 19.25
CA GLN A 152 -6.93 3.40 19.13
C GLN A 152 -8.09 2.44 19.44
N ASN A 153 -8.12 1.86 20.65
CA ASN A 153 -9.08 0.85 21.12
C ASN A 153 -10.56 1.36 21.21
N ARG A 154 -10.93 2.36 20.42
CA ARG A 154 -12.18 3.11 20.48
C ARG A 154 -13.00 3.10 19.21
N THR A 155 -12.48 2.62 18.06
CA THR A 155 -13.28 2.56 16.83
C THR A 155 -13.98 1.21 16.71
N PRO A 156 -15.31 1.13 16.90
CA PRO A 156 -16.03 -0.13 16.77
C PRO A 156 -15.93 -0.66 15.34
N THR A 157 -15.72 -1.97 15.15
CA THR A 157 -15.66 -2.61 13.83
C THR A 157 -16.89 -2.26 12.98
N ILE A 158 -18.05 -2.14 13.61
CA ILE A 158 -19.29 -1.74 12.95
C ILE A 158 -19.19 -0.37 12.26
N VAL A 159 -18.51 0.61 12.88
CA VAL A 159 -18.31 1.95 12.30
C VAL A 159 -17.41 1.88 11.07
N VAL A 160 -16.36 1.05 11.10
CA VAL A 160 -15.45 0.85 9.96
C VAL A 160 -16.20 0.23 8.78
N VAL A 161 -17.05 -0.77 9.03
CA VAL A 161 -17.88 -1.41 8.00
C VAL A 161 -18.82 -0.38 7.35
N TRP A 162 -19.54 0.40 8.14
CA TRP A 162 -20.43 1.44 7.62
C TRP A 162 -19.67 2.51 6.83
N ALA A 163 -18.49 2.93 7.29
CA ALA A 163 -17.67 3.90 6.58
C ALA A 163 -17.23 3.37 5.20
N ILE A 164 -16.81 2.11 5.10
CA ILE A 164 -16.43 1.47 3.82
C ILE A 164 -17.63 1.37 2.88
N LEU A 165 -18.79 0.95 3.39
CA LEU A 165 -20.02 0.86 2.61
C LEU A 165 -20.43 2.24 2.05
N LEU A 166 -20.49 3.24 2.93
CA LEU A 166 -20.87 4.61 2.58
C LEU A 166 -19.89 5.21 1.56
N ALA A 167 -18.59 5.04 1.76
CA ALA A 167 -17.56 5.50 0.83
C ALA A 167 -17.68 4.82 -0.54
N SER A 168 -18.01 3.53 -0.57
CA SER A 168 -18.23 2.78 -1.82
C SER A 168 -19.46 3.30 -2.57
N ILE A 169 -20.58 3.54 -1.87
CA ILE A 169 -21.80 4.12 -2.45
C ILE A 169 -21.51 5.51 -3.01
N PHE A 170 -20.87 6.38 -2.24
CA PHE A 170 -20.52 7.74 -2.70
C PHE A 170 -19.59 7.71 -3.92
N SER A 171 -18.60 6.84 -3.93
CA SER A 171 -17.69 6.67 -5.07
C SER A 171 -18.45 6.21 -6.33
N LEU A 172 -19.37 5.26 -6.20
CA LEU A 172 -20.20 4.79 -7.32
C LEU A 172 -21.11 5.90 -7.86
N LEU A 173 -21.78 6.63 -6.97
CA LEU A 173 -22.65 7.75 -7.34
C LEU A 173 -21.84 8.87 -8.01
N TRP A 174 -20.68 9.22 -7.46
CA TRP A 174 -19.78 10.23 -8.01
C TRP A 174 -19.40 9.90 -9.45
N VAL A 175 -18.86 8.70 -9.69
CA VAL A 175 -18.47 8.26 -11.04
C VAL A 175 -19.65 8.28 -12.01
N ARG A 176 -20.87 8.01 -11.53
CA ARG A 176 -22.07 7.98 -12.39
C ARG A 176 -22.56 9.37 -12.79
N ILE A 177 -22.42 10.35 -11.90
CA ILE A 177 -22.94 11.71 -12.04
C ILE A 177 -21.90 12.64 -12.67
N ASP A 178 -20.62 12.43 -12.40
CA ASP A 178 -19.51 13.32 -12.80
C ASP A 178 -19.44 13.47 -14.33
N PRO A 179 -19.68 14.68 -14.87
CA PRO A 179 -19.67 14.94 -16.31
C PRO A 179 -18.26 14.93 -16.91
N PHE A 180 -17.21 14.97 -16.08
CA PHE A 180 -15.80 15.01 -16.50
C PHE A 180 -15.16 13.61 -16.56
N THR A 181 -15.86 12.57 -16.11
CA THR A 181 -15.42 11.20 -16.37
C THR A 181 -15.58 10.89 -17.86
N THR A 182 -14.48 10.52 -18.52
CA THR A 182 -14.50 10.10 -19.93
C THR A 182 -15.38 8.87 -20.07
N ARG A 183 -16.61 9.05 -20.54
CA ARG A 183 -17.48 7.94 -20.93
C ARG A 183 -16.84 7.31 -22.15
N VAL A 184 -16.24 6.14 -21.97
CA VAL A 184 -15.80 5.33 -23.11
C VAL A 184 -17.06 4.75 -23.73
N THR A 185 -17.74 5.54 -24.58
CA THR A 185 -18.75 5.01 -25.49
C THR A 185 -18.03 4.08 -26.45
N GLY A 186 -18.34 2.78 -26.37
CA GLY A 186 -17.96 1.82 -27.40
C GLY A 186 -18.41 2.29 -28.78
N PRO A 187 -17.82 1.76 -29.87
CA PRO A 187 -18.21 2.15 -31.22
C PRO A 187 -19.72 1.95 -31.42
N ASP A 188 -20.34 2.91 -32.12
CA ASP A 188 -21.76 2.85 -32.44
C ASP A 188 -22.03 1.59 -33.26
N ILE A 189 -22.91 0.71 -32.75
CA ILE A 189 -23.26 -0.59 -33.35
C ILE A 189 -23.87 -0.44 -34.75
N GLN A 190 -24.27 0.78 -35.14
CA GLN A 190 -24.70 1.09 -36.50
C GLN A 190 -23.55 1.38 -37.47
N MET A 191 -22.38 1.83 -36.99
CA MET A 191 -21.24 2.21 -37.85
C MET A 191 -20.24 1.08 -38.06
N CYS A 192 -20.23 0.05 -37.22
CA CYS A 192 -19.40 -1.11 -37.42
C CYS A 192 -20.34 -2.31 -37.54
N GLY A 193 -20.39 -2.92 -38.73
CA GLY A 193 -21.29 -4.05 -39.02
C GLY A 193 -21.01 -5.28 -38.15
N ILE A 194 -21.46 -6.45 -38.62
CA ILE A 194 -21.46 -7.75 -37.91
C ILE A 194 -20.07 -8.24 -37.42
N ASN A 195 -19.00 -7.49 -37.68
CA ASN A 195 -17.62 -7.78 -37.26
C ASN A 195 -17.10 -6.72 -36.29
N CYS A 196 -17.80 -6.56 -35.16
CA CYS A 196 -17.29 -5.86 -33.98
C CYS A 196 -16.55 -6.84 -33.06
#